data_AF-A0A7J3A7H6-F1
#
_entry.id   AF-A0A7J3A7H6-F1
#
_cell.length_a   1.000
_cell.length_b   1.000
_cell.length_c   1.000
_cell.angle_alpha   90.00
_cell.angle_beta   90.00
_cell.angle_gamma   90.00
#
_symmetry.space_group_name_H-M   'P 1'
#
loop_
_entity.id
_entity.type
_entity.pdbx_description
1 polymer ?
#
loop_
_entity_poly.entity_id
_entity_poly.type
_entity_poly.pdbx_seq_one_letter_code
_entity_poly.pdbx_strand_id
1 'polypeptide(L)'
;MVDYAHRCGCYGLLRNYRVAEAYNAINLKVIVFLFSKFTFVTALDVSGVLEEVAAKLFLKARKPEDIIYLTFFGFGLAAAVLMNDTLALMGTPIMLSLARKMRISSKPLLITLAFSVTIFT
;
A
#
# COMPACT_ATOMS: atom_id res chain seq x y z
N MET A 1 23.42 -0.30 43.77
CA MET A 1 22.49 -1.46 43.87
C MET A 1 21.09 -1.08 43.32
N VAL A 2 21.01 -0.54 42.09
CA VAL A 2 19.77 -0.01 41.48
C VAL A 2 19.62 -0.53 40.05
N ASP A 3 19.92 -1.82 39.80
CA ASP A 3 19.87 -2.41 38.44
C ASP A 3 19.20 -3.80 38.36
N TYR A 4 18.64 -4.29 39.47
CA TYR A 4 17.95 -5.60 39.51
C TYR A 4 16.41 -5.52 39.56
N ALA A 5 15.83 -4.34 39.82
CA ALA A 5 14.37 -4.18 39.89
C ALA A 5 13.68 -4.02 38.52
N HIS A 6 14.39 -3.54 37.49
CA HIS A 6 13.81 -3.25 36.17
C HIS A 6 13.75 -4.47 35.23
N ARG A 7 14.43 -5.58 35.58
CA ARG A 7 14.44 -6.83 34.79
C ARG A 7 13.46 -7.90 35.32
N CYS A 8 13.05 -7.83 36.59
CA CYS A 8 12.17 -8.84 37.19
C CYS A 8 10.69 -8.66 36.82
N GLY A 9 10.27 -7.43 36.46
CA GLY A 9 8.91 -7.15 35.98
C GLY A 9 8.58 -7.75 34.61
N CYS A 10 9.56 -7.83 33.70
CA CYS A 10 9.35 -8.40 32.36
C CYS A 10 9.27 -9.94 32.36
N TYR A 11 10.01 -10.63 33.24
CA TYR A 11 9.98 -12.10 33.28
C TYR A 11 8.81 -12.67 34.10
N GLY A 12 8.29 -11.93 35.09
CA GLY A 12 7.09 -12.32 35.85
C GLY A 12 5.78 -12.17 35.08
N LEU A 13 5.69 -11.20 34.16
CA LEU A 13 4.52 -10.97 33.30
C LEU A 13 4.41 -11.93 32.11
N LEU A 14 5.52 -12.53 31.66
CA LEU A 14 5.53 -13.48 30.52
C LEU A 14 4.95 -14.86 30.84
N ARG A 15 4.69 -15.16 32.12
CA ARG A 15 4.21 -16.48 32.54
C ARG A 15 2.70 -16.56 32.72
N ASN A 16 1.98 -15.44 32.62
CA ASN A 16 0.56 -15.37 32.95
C ASN A 16 -0.35 -14.77 31.87
N TYR A 17 0.17 -14.50 30.66
CA TYR A 17 -0.71 -14.42 29.50
C TYR A 17 -1.18 -15.84 29.18
N ARG A 18 -2.26 -16.26 29.85
CA ARG A 18 -3.03 -17.43 29.40
C ARG A 18 -3.27 -17.24 27.90
N VAL A 19 -3.08 -18.28 27.10
CA VAL A 19 -3.23 -18.22 25.63
C VAL A 19 -4.55 -17.51 25.23
N ALA A 20 -5.58 -17.63 26.06
CA ALA A 20 -6.86 -16.91 25.95
C ALA A 20 -6.75 -15.37 25.90
N GLU A 21 -5.88 -14.72 26.69
CA GLU A 21 -5.71 -13.26 26.65
C GLU A 21 -4.93 -12.80 25.42
N ALA A 22 -3.94 -13.59 24.98
CA ALA A 22 -3.23 -13.33 23.74
C ALA A 22 -4.16 -13.39 22.51
N TYR A 23 -5.14 -14.29 22.50
CA TYR A 23 -6.18 -14.32 21.47
C TYR A 23 -7.10 -13.09 21.49
N ASN A 24 -7.40 -12.55 22.68
CA ASN A 24 -8.30 -11.40 22.80
C ASN A 24 -7.64 -10.07 22.38
N ALA A 25 -6.30 -10.01 22.41
CA ALA A 25 -5.53 -8.88 21.87
C ALA A 25 -5.54 -8.81 20.33
N ILE A 26 -5.93 -9.90 19.64
CA ILE A 26 -5.97 -9.95 18.17
C ILE A 26 -7.27 -9.33 17.66
N ASN A 27 -7.16 -8.24 16.91
CA ASN A 27 -8.31 -7.61 16.29
C ASN A 27 -8.68 -8.31 14.97
N LEU A 28 -9.55 -9.32 15.06
CA LEU A 28 -10.06 -10.06 13.88
C LEU A 28 -10.70 -9.13 12.83
N LYS A 29 -11.28 -8.00 13.26
CA LYS A 29 -11.88 -7.01 12.36
C LYS A 29 -10.85 -6.39 11.43
N VAL A 30 -9.65 -6.06 11.95
CA VAL A 30 -8.55 -5.51 11.14
C VAL A 30 -8.02 -6.57 10.18
N ILE A 31 -7.90 -7.83 10.62
CA ILE A 31 -7.40 -8.92 9.77
C ILE A 31 -8.35 -9.14 8.58
N VAL A 32 -9.65 -9.26 8.83
CA VAL A 32 -10.66 -9.43 7.77
C VAL A 32 -10.67 -8.22 6.84
N PHE A 33 -10.51 -7.01 7.38
CA PHE A 33 -10.41 -5.77 6.58
C PHE A 33 -9.20 -5.77 5.65
N LEU A 34 -8.01 -6.09 6.15
CA LEU A 34 -6.80 -6.19 5.34
C LEU A 34 -6.94 -7.28 4.27
N PHE A 35 -7.44 -8.45 4.65
CA PHE A 35 -7.68 -9.56 3.71
C PHE A 35 -8.62 -9.15 2.56
N SER A 36 -9.69 -8.42 2.89
CA SER A 36 -10.64 -7.91 1.90
C SER A 36 -9.98 -6.92 0.95
N LYS A 37 -9.10 -6.03 1.43
CA LYS A 37 -8.36 -5.10 0.56
C LYS A 37 -7.46 -5.85 -0.42
N PHE A 38 -6.68 -6.83 0.03
CA PHE A 38 -5.82 -7.61 -0.88
C PHE A 38 -6.65 -8.35 -1.92
N THR A 39 -7.71 -9.05 -1.49
CA THR A 39 -8.62 -9.77 -2.39
C THR A 39 -9.26 -8.84 -3.42
N PHE A 40 -9.72 -7.66 -2.99
CA PHE A 40 -10.32 -6.66 -3.87
C PHE A 40 -9.33 -6.11 -4.89
N VAL A 41 -8.11 -5.78 -4.47
CA VAL A 41 -7.05 -5.30 -5.38
C VAL A 41 -6.68 -6.37 -6.39
N THR A 42 -6.49 -7.62 -5.96
CA THR A 42 -6.19 -8.73 -6.87
C THR A 42 -7.34 -9.03 -7.83
N ALA A 43 -8.59 -8.95 -7.38
CA ALA A 43 -9.75 -9.10 -8.26
C ALA A 43 -9.79 -8.04 -9.36
N LEU A 44 -9.44 -6.79 -9.02
CA LEU A 44 -9.33 -5.71 -10.00
C LEU A 44 -8.18 -5.93 -10.99
N ASP A 45 -7.04 -6.43 -10.52
CA ASP A 45 -5.89 -6.75 -11.38
C ASP A 45 -6.25 -7.87 -12.38
N VAL A 46 -6.83 -8.97 -11.89
CA VAL A 46 -7.26 -10.12 -12.73
C VAL A 46 -8.38 -9.72 -13.69
N SER A 47 -9.26 -8.80 -13.31
CA SER A 47 -10.30 -8.28 -14.20
C SER A 47 -9.78 -7.43 -15.37
N GLY A 48 -8.48 -7.07 -15.36
CA GLY A 48 -7.86 -6.25 -16.39
C GLY A 48 -8.13 -4.74 -16.25
N VAL A 49 -8.93 -4.31 -15.28
CA VAL A 49 -9.25 -2.89 -15.03
C VAL A 49 -7.98 -2.06 -14.80
N LEU A 50 -7.00 -2.61 -14.06
CA LEU A 50 -5.74 -1.91 -13.79
C LEU A 50 -4.92 -1.70 -15.08
N GLU A 51 -4.97 -2.65 -16.02
CA GLU A 51 -4.29 -2.53 -17.30
C GLU A 51 -4.96 -1.53 -18.24
N GLU A 52 -6.30 -1.45 -18.21
CA GLU A 52 -7.06 -0.43 -18.94
C GLU A 52 -6.75 0.98 -18.43
N VAL A 53 -6.71 1.15 -17.10
CA VAL A 53 -6.33 2.43 -16.48
C VAL A 53 -4.91 2.81 -16.89
N ALA A 54 -3.96 1.87 -16.82
CA ALA A 54 -2.60 2.09 -17.30
C ALA A 54 -2.55 2.47 -18.78
N ALA A 55 -3.36 1.82 -19.63
CA ALA A 55 -3.45 2.13 -21.06
C ALA A 55 -4.03 3.52 -21.33
N LYS A 56 -5.08 3.92 -20.60
CA LYS A 56 -5.67 5.26 -20.70
C LYS A 56 -4.70 6.34 -20.24
N LEU A 57 -3.96 6.11 -19.15
CA LEU A 57 -2.88 7.02 -18.72
C LEU A 57 -1.79 7.12 -19.79
N PHE A 58 -1.37 5.99 -20.36
CA PHE A 58 -0.37 5.96 -21.42
C PHE A 58 -0.80 6.74 -22.66
N LEU A 59 -2.03 6.52 -23.16
CA LEU A 59 -2.56 7.25 -24.32
C LEU A 59 -2.66 8.75 -24.09
N LYS A 60 -2.87 9.17 -22.83
CA LYS A 60 -2.94 10.58 -22.45
C LYS A 60 -1.55 11.24 -22.42
N ALA A 61 -0.51 10.48 -22.12
CA ALA A 61 0.85 10.98 -22.04
C ALA A 61 1.56 10.94 -23.40
N ARG A 62 2.07 12.08 -23.85
CA ARG A 62 2.85 12.15 -25.09
C ARG A 62 4.36 12.06 -24.84
N LYS A 63 4.81 12.34 -23.61
CA LYS A 63 6.21 12.30 -23.20
C LYS A 63 6.42 11.50 -21.90
N PRO A 64 7.65 11.00 -21.64
CA PRO A 64 7.98 10.30 -20.39
C PRO A 64 7.79 11.18 -19.14
N GLU A 65 8.07 12.46 -19.26
CA GLU A 65 7.88 13.47 -18.21
C GLU A 65 6.39 13.65 -17.83
N ASP A 66 5.50 13.66 -18.83
CA ASP A 66 4.05 13.80 -18.62
C ASP A 66 3.48 12.66 -17.77
N ILE A 67 4.06 11.45 -17.85
CA ILE A 67 3.59 10.31 -17.06
C ILE A 67 3.84 10.51 -15.60
N ILE A 68 5.00 11.07 -15.23
CA ILE A 68 5.31 11.34 -13.83
C ILE A 68 4.29 12.34 -13.28
N TYR A 69 4.01 13.42 -14.01
CA TYR A 69 3.01 14.41 -13.61
C TYR A 69 1.59 13.83 -13.55
N LEU A 70 1.18 13.07 -14.57
CA LEU A 70 -0.17 12.50 -14.66
C LEU A 70 -0.40 11.45 -13.56
N THR A 71 0.61 10.64 -13.28
CA THR A 71 0.59 9.67 -12.19
C THR A 71 0.58 10.39 -10.85
N PHE A 72 1.40 11.43 -10.70
CA PHE A 72 1.50 12.17 -9.44
C PHE A 72 0.20 12.83 -9.06
N PHE A 73 -0.38 13.57 -10.01
CA PHE A 73 -1.64 14.27 -9.78
C PHE A 73 -2.83 13.29 -9.75
N GLY A 74 -2.84 12.27 -10.62
CA GLY A 74 -3.91 11.28 -10.68
C GLY A 74 -4.02 10.45 -9.40
N PHE A 75 -2.92 9.84 -8.97
CA PHE A 75 -2.90 9.04 -7.73
C PHE A 75 -2.92 9.90 -6.47
N GLY A 76 -2.32 11.10 -6.51
CA GLY A 76 -2.38 12.05 -5.40
C GLY A 76 -3.81 12.53 -5.12
N LEU A 77 -4.52 13.00 -6.15
CA LEU A 77 -5.93 13.37 -6.00
C LEU A 77 -6.81 12.18 -5.62
N ALA A 78 -6.53 11.00 -6.17
CA ALA A 78 -7.23 9.79 -5.76
C ALA A 78 -7.01 9.50 -4.26
N ALA A 79 -5.81 9.73 -3.72
CA ALA A 79 -5.49 9.54 -2.31
C ALA A 79 -6.19 10.54 -1.38
N ALA A 80 -6.52 11.74 -1.87
CA ALA A 80 -7.35 12.67 -1.12
C ALA A 80 -8.80 12.16 -0.90
N VAL A 81 -9.27 11.20 -1.72
CA VAL A 81 -10.64 10.66 -1.66
C VAL A 81 -10.68 9.21 -1.15
N LEU A 82 -9.64 8.42 -1.44
CA LEU A 82 -9.53 6.99 -1.14
C LEU A 82 -8.44 6.71 -0.10
N MET A 83 -8.46 5.52 0.52
CA MET A 83 -7.39 5.11 1.45
C MET A 83 -6.03 4.91 0.76
N ASN A 84 -5.01 5.60 1.27
CA ASN A 84 -3.63 5.62 0.76
C ASN A 84 -3.03 4.22 0.61
N ASP A 85 -3.20 3.35 1.61
CA ASP A 85 -2.67 1.98 1.56
C ASP A 85 -3.23 1.19 0.39
N THR A 86 -4.52 1.39 0.09
CA THR A 86 -5.21 0.67 -0.99
C THR A 86 -4.74 1.19 -2.34
N LEU A 87 -4.55 2.50 -2.49
CA LEU A 87 -4.02 3.08 -3.72
C LEU A 87 -2.55 2.74 -3.96
N ALA A 88 -1.72 2.63 -2.93
CA ALA A 88 -0.36 2.13 -3.08
C ALA A 88 -0.36 0.67 -3.59
N LEU A 89 -1.23 -0.16 -3.03
CA LEU A 89 -1.44 -1.55 -3.44
C LEU A 89 -1.96 -1.66 -4.89
N MET A 90 -2.96 -0.86 -5.28
CA MET A 90 -3.50 -0.83 -6.65
C MET A 90 -2.54 -0.17 -7.65
N GLY A 91 -1.85 0.88 -7.24
CA GLY A 91 -0.95 1.66 -8.08
C GLY A 91 0.28 0.86 -8.48
N THR A 92 0.76 -0.05 -7.64
CA THR A 92 1.94 -0.88 -7.92
C THR A 92 1.82 -1.69 -9.23
N PRO A 93 0.79 -2.54 -9.44
CA PRO A 93 0.62 -3.25 -10.72
C PRO A 93 0.35 -2.28 -11.88
N ILE A 94 -0.36 -1.16 -11.66
CA ILE A 94 -0.56 -0.13 -12.70
C ILE A 94 0.80 0.44 -13.15
N MET A 95 1.67 0.81 -12.22
CA MET A 95 3.01 1.36 -12.51
C MET A 95 3.90 0.34 -13.21
N LEU A 96 3.87 -0.92 -12.78
CA LEU A 96 4.63 -2.00 -13.41
C LEU A 96 4.14 -2.26 -14.84
N SER A 97 2.83 -2.28 -15.06
CA SER A 97 2.24 -2.43 -16.40
C SER A 97 2.55 -1.24 -17.30
N LEU A 98 2.52 -0.02 -16.77
CA LEU A 98 2.89 1.19 -17.50
C LEU A 98 4.37 1.21 -17.87
N ALA A 99 5.26 0.89 -16.92
CA ALA A 99 6.71 0.80 -17.16
C ALA A 99 7.07 -0.25 -18.21
N ARG A 100 6.40 -1.41 -18.19
CA ARG A 100 6.54 -2.46 -19.23
C ARG A 100 6.12 -1.97 -20.61
N LYS A 101 4.95 -1.33 -20.73
CA LYS A 101 4.44 -0.79 -22.01
C LYS A 101 5.36 0.28 -22.60
N MET A 102 5.95 1.08 -21.73
CA MET A 102 6.84 2.18 -22.08
C MET A 102 8.32 1.78 -22.27
N ARG A 103 8.71 0.57 -21.86
CA ARG A 103 10.10 0.13 -21.76
C ARG A 103 10.99 1.05 -20.92
N ILE A 104 10.44 1.65 -19.86
CA ILE A 104 11.20 2.46 -18.89
C ILE A 104 11.38 1.73 -17.56
N SER A 105 12.31 2.22 -16.74
CA SER A 105 12.49 1.70 -15.38
C SER A 105 11.24 1.97 -14.52
N SER A 106 10.73 0.94 -13.83
CA SER A 106 9.60 1.08 -12.91
C SER A 106 9.95 1.81 -11.62
N LYS A 107 11.24 1.88 -11.26
CA LYS A 107 11.72 2.50 -10.01
C LYS A 107 11.23 3.95 -9.84
N PRO A 108 11.46 4.87 -10.79
CA PRO A 108 10.98 6.24 -10.66
C PRO A 108 9.45 6.32 -10.55
N LEU A 109 8.69 5.50 -11.28
CA LEU A 109 7.22 5.51 -11.18
C LEU A 109 6.71 5.06 -9.81
N LEU A 110 7.32 4.01 -9.24
CA LEU A 110 6.96 3.53 -7.91
C LEU A 110 7.30 4.56 -6.82
N ILE A 111 8.44 5.24 -6.96
CA ILE A 111 8.81 6.34 -6.06
C ILE A 111 7.83 7.50 -6.20
N THR A 112 7.51 7.91 -7.43
CA THR A 112 6.50 8.95 -7.70
C THR A 112 5.17 8.56 -7.06
N LEU A 113 4.67 7.34 -7.28
CA LEU A 113 3.44 6.85 -6.67
C LEU A 113 3.47 6.98 -5.14
N ALA A 114 4.54 6.52 -4.49
CA ALA A 114 4.68 6.57 -3.04
C ALA A 114 4.63 8.01 -2.50
N PHE A 115 5.34 8.94 -3.17
CA PHE A 115 5.27 10.36 -2.80
C PHE A 115 3.89 10.97 -3.07
N SER A 116 3.25 10.59 -4.17
CA SER A 116 1.92 11.11 -4.55
C SER A 116 0.87 10.76 -3.50
N VAL A 117 0.81 9.50 -3.07
CA VAL A 117 -0.19 9.05 -2.10
C VAL A 117 0.08 9.57 -0.68
N THR A 118 1.32 9.99 -0.39
CA THR A 118 1.70 10.52 0.93
C THR A 118 1.54 12.04 1.01
N ILE A 119 1.89 12.77 -0.04
CA ILE A 119 1.87 14.25 -0.04
C ILE A 119 0.44 14.80 -0.05
N PHE A 120 -0.51 14.09 -0.67
CA PHE A 120 -1.88 14.56 -0.85
C PHE A 120 -2.83 14.19 0.31
N THR A 121 -2.35 13.47 1.32
CA THR A 121 -3.11 13.16 2.55
C THR A 121 -2.56 13.96 3.73
#